data_AF-A0A8A3S735-F1
#
_entry.id   AF-A0A8A3S735-F1
#
_cell.length_a   1.000
_cell.length_b   1.000
_cell.length_c   1.000
_cell.angle_alpha   90.00
_cell.angle_beta   90.00
_cell.angle_gamma   90.00
#
_symmetry.space_group_name_H-M   'P 1'
#
loop_
_entity.id
_entity.type
_entity.pdbx_description
1 polymer ?
#
loop_
_entity_poly.entity_id
_entity_poly.type
_entity_poly.pdbx_seq_one_letter_code
_entity_poly.pdbx_strand_id
1 'polypeptide(L)'
;MRTQILRIIAGKEFRDHVRSRRVHIILAIFLVIAVVGLIDGSVQYQEQIESYNEHLAHTNDEMGLPHFFWWKPSILSAFTRMSGLIASVGIVLGCAMGFDLISREKESKSLKLLLSHPVYRDEVINGKAIGGIAAIAAAMGVVLIVSFAILLIFGVVPDFDESARILLFGVISFLLVFSYFAIALFMSTVAESSSNALIYTLIIFIILSVLVPAVATNQTVQKTIIGERPEPPEISSIDAPAPHSIMVRPMETPNIESNEAWKDYEEESRAYWEKRRAVTDTVNLLSPSKNYEQMTRAVTEPGYAVSMLSDDPYTSDRPEDLPQSGLGILMAVIGELAQCIIALIVMPAVFFGLAWVRFAREDIR
;
A
#
# COMPACT_ATOMS: atom_id res chain seq x y z
N MET A 1 12.44 2.36 -38.37
CA MET A 1 13.40 1.29 -38.02
C MET A 1 13.56 1.14 -36.51
N ARG A 2 13.94 2.19 -35.76
CA ARG A 2 14.08 2.17 -34.28
C ARG A 2 12.88 1.62 -33.49
N THR A 3 11.66 2.10 -33.79
CA THR A 3 10.43 1.66 -33.12
C THR A 3 10.06 0.20 -33.42
N GLN A 4 10.47 -0.35 -34.57
CA GLN A 4 10.21 -1.75 -34.91
C GLN A 4 11.13 -2.69 -34.12
N ILE A 5 12.42 -2.35 -34.00
CA ILE A 5 13.39 -3.13 -33.21
C ILE A 5 12.97 -3.17 -31.74
N LEU A 6 12.60 -2.01 -31.17
CA LEU A 6 12.10 -1.90 -29.80
C LEU A 6 10.91 -2.85 -29.55
N ARG A 7 9.91 -2.83 -30.44
CA ARG A 7 8.72 -3.69 -30.33
C ARG A 7 9.06 -5.18 -30.44
N ILE A 8 10.01 -5.54 -31.30
CA ILE A 8 10.47 -6.93 -31.45
C ILE A 8 11.15 -7.42 -30.17
N ILE A 9 12.04 -6.61 -29.60
CA ILE A 9 12.72 -6.93 -28.32
C ILE A 9 11.67 -7.06 -27.20
N ALA A 10 10.81 -6.06 -27.04
CA ALA A 10 9.77 -6.08 -26.01
C ALA A 10 8.83 -7.29 -26.14
N GLY A 11 8.39 -7.62 -27.35
CA GLY A 11 7.52 -8.77 -27.60
C GLY A 11 8.21 -10.11 -27.35
N LYS A 12 9.52 -10.21 -27.63
CA LYS A 12 10.31 -11.39 -27.27
C LYS A 12 10.41 -11.53 -25.75
N GLU A 13 10.82 -10.48 -25.05
CA GLU A 13 11.01 -10.49 -23.59
C GLU A 13 9.71 -10.75 -22.84
N PHE A 14 8.60 -10.14 -23.27
CA PHE A 14 7.27 -10.45 -22.73
C PHE A 14 6.96 -11.94 -22.85
N ARG A 15 7.18 -12.53 -24.02
CA ARG A 15 6.92 -13.97 -24.25
C ARG A 15 7.86 -14.84 -23.43
N ASP A 16 9.11 -14.44 -23.24
CA ASP A 16 10.08 -15.18 -22.44
C ASP A 16 9.70 -15.16 -20.95
N HIS A 17 9.25 -14.03 -20.41
CA HIS A 17 8.67 -13.94 -19.07
C HIS A 17 7.41 -14.80 -18.94
N VAL A 18 6.45 -14.61 -19.84
CA VAL A 18 5.16 -15.33 -19.81
C VAL A 18 5.35 -16.83 -20.01
N ARG A 19 6.41 -17.30 -20.67
CA ARG A 19 6.70 -18.74 -20.82
C ARG A 19 7.65 -19.30 -19.75
N SER A 20 8.22 -18.46 -18.90
CA SER A 20 9.19 -18.89 -17.89
C SER A 20 8.51 -19.73 -16.81
N ARG A 21 9.02 -20.94 -16.55
CA ARG A 21 8.53 -21.81 -15.46
C ARG A 21 8.60 -21.11 -14.10
N ARG A 22 9.65 -20.30 -13.88
CA ARG A 22 9.84 -19.55 -12.63
C ARG A 22 8.71 -18.55 -12.42
N VAL A 23 8.38 -17.79 -13.45
CA VAL A 23 7.29 -16.81 -13.42
C VAL A 23 5.94 -17.49 -13.19
N HIS A 24 5.66 -18.62 -13.86
CA HIS A 24 4.41 -19.36 -13.63
C HIS A 24 4.29 -19.90 -12.20
N ILE A 25 5.38 -20.39 -11.60
CA ILE A 25 5.36 -20.88 -10.22
C ILE A 25 5.04 -19.73 -9.26
N ILE A 26 5.72 -18.58 -9.41
CA ILE A 26 5.47 -17.41 -8.57
C ILE A 26 4.05 -16.87 -8.79
N LEU A 27 3.59 -16.80 -10.05
CA LEU A 27 2.23 -16.38 -10.39
C LEU A 27 1.17 -17.33 -9.84
N ALA A 28 1.41 -18.65 -9.88
CA ALA A 28 0.49 -19.64 -9.33
C ALA A 28 0.39 -19.51 -7.80
N ILE A 29 1.52 -19.36 -7.11
CA ILE A 29 1.56 -19.07 -5.67
C ILE A 29 0.82 -17.77 -5.38
N PHE A 30 1.07 -16.73 -6.18
CA PHE A 30 0.43 -15.44 -6.03
C PHE A 30 -1.09 -15.53 -6.21
N LEU A 31 -1.57 -16.26 -7.21
CA LEU A 31 -2.99 -16.49 -7.45
C LEU A 31 -3.63 -17.28 -6.31
N VAL A 32 -3.03 -18.38 -5.86
CA VAL A 32 -3.56 -19.18 -4.74
C VAL A 32 -3.72 -18.31 -3.50
N ILE A 33 -2.69 -17.53 -3.19
CA ILE A 33 -2.70 -16.66 -2.01
C ILE A 33 -3.72 -15.53 -2.17
N ALA A 34 -3.81 -14.90 -3.35
CA ALA A 34 -4.81 -13.87 -3.62
C ALA A 34 -6.25 -14.40 -3.51
N VAL A 35 -6.50 -15.60 -4.04
CA VAL A 35 -7.79 -16.32 -3.94
C VAL A 35 -8.12 -16.59 -2.47
N VAL A 36 -7.19 -17.15 -1.70
CA VAL A 36 -7.40 -17.43 -0.28
C VAL A 36 -7.68 -16.15 0.51
N GLY A 37 -6.89 -15.09 0.27
CA GLY A 37 -7.08 -13.81 0.93
C GLY A 37 -8.41 -13.15 0.60
N LEU A 38 -8.88 -13.28 -0.64
CA LEU A 38 -10.18 -12.74 -1.04
C LEU A 38 -11.34 -13.56 -0.48
N ILE A 39 -11.22 -14.90 -0.40
CA ILE A 39 -12.22 -15.75 0.24
C ILE A 39 -12.33 -15.39 1.73
N ASP A 40 -11.20 -15.32 2.44
CA ASP A 40 -11.14 -14.91 3.86
C ASP A 40 -11.76 -13.52 4.06
N GLY A 41 -11.36 -12.56 3.22
CA GLY A 41 -11.92 -11.21 3.24
C GLY A 41 -13.41 -11.16 2.92
N SER A 42 -13.92 -12.03 2.03
CA SER A 42 -15.34 -12.08 1.68
C SER A 42 -16.18 -12.63 2.83
N VAL A 43 -15.67 -13.64 3.54
CA VAL A 43 -16.30 -14.16 4.77
C VAL A 43 -16.34 -13.05 5.83
N GLN A 44 -15.23 -12.36 6.05
CA GLN A 44 -15.18 -11.24 6.99
C GLN A 44 -16.14 -10.10 6.61
N TYR A 45 -16.26 -9.78 5.33
CA TYR A 45 -17.22 -8.78 4.84
C TYR A 45 -18.67 -9.19 5.16
N GLN A 46 -19.00 -10.47 4.99
CA GLN A 46 -20.32 -10.99 5.30
C GLN A 46 -20.66 -10.85 6.79
N GLU A 47 -19.73 -11.22 7.67
CA GLU A 47 -19.86 -11.01 9.12
C GLU A 47 -20.05 -9.54 9.49
N GLN A 48 -19.30 -8.64 8.84
CA GLN A 48 -19.41 -7.19 9.05
C GLN A 48 -20.78 -6.65 8.64
N ILE A 49 -21.33 -7.09 7.51
CA ILE A 49 -22.64 -6.68 7.02
C ILE A 49 -23.76 -7.23 7.90
N GLU A 50 -23.66 -8.48 8.34
CA GLU A 50 -24.62 -9.09 9.27
C GLU A 50 -24.66 -8.31 10.59
N SER A 51 -23.49 -8.04 11.18
CA SER A 51 -23.38 -7.21 12.38
C SER A 51 -23.96 -5.81 12.15
N TYR A 52 -23.64 -5.16 11.04
CA TYR A 52 -24.19 -3.85 10.69
C TYR A 52 -25.73 -3.86 10.62
N ASN A 53 -26.33 -4.89 10.01
CA ASN A 53 -27.77 -5.03 9.88
C ASN A 53 -28.46 -5.32 11.23
N GLU A 54 -27.86 -6.16 12.08
CA GLU A 54 -28.36 -6.42 13.44
C GLU A 54 -28.41 -5.12 14.27
N HIS A 55 -27.35 -4.31 14.20
CA HIS A 55 -27.33 -3.02 14.90
C HIS A 55 -28.43 -2.09 14.39
N LEU A 56 -28.65 -2.01 13.07
CA LEU A 56 -29.75 -1.24 12.51
C LEU A 56 -31.13 -1.73 12.96
N ALA A 57 -31.31 -3.05 13.12
CA ALA A 57 -32.56 -3.64 13.59
C ALA A 57 -32.84 -3.33 15.08
N HIS A 58 -31.79 -3.27 15.93
CA HIS A 58 -31.92 -3.03 17.37
C HIS A 58 -31.90 -1.53 17.77
N THR A 59 -31.46 -0.63 16.89
CA THR A 59 -31.40 0.82 17.20
C THR A 59 -32.78 1.51 17.13
N ASN A 60 -33.81 0.83 16.64
CA ASN A 60 -35.16 1.41 16.54
C ASN A 60 -35.90 1.60 17.88
N ASP A 61 -35.47 0.98 19.00
CA ASP A 61 -36.34 0.94 20.19
C ASP A 61 -35.83 1.56 21.52
N GLU A 62 -34.54 1.69 21.87
CA GLU A 62 -34.25 1.97 23.30
C GLU A 62 -33.19 3.00 23.71
N MET A 63 -32.40 3.64 22.84
CA MET A 63 -31.36 4.55 23.40
C MET A 63 -30.94 5.80 22.64
N GLY A 64 -31.50 6.11 21.47
CA GLY A 64 -31.28 7.41 20.81
C GLY A 64 -29.82 7.86 20.65
N LEU A 65 -28.86 6.95 20.81
CA LEU A 65 -27.45 7.24 20.66
C LEU A 65 -27.23 7.45 19.15
N PRO A 66 -26.58 8.55 18.74
CA PRO A 66 -26.30 8.81 17.32
C PRO A 66 -25.61 7.59 16.70
N HIS A 67 -25.78 7.40 15.38
CA HIS A 67 -25.13 6.36 14.55
C HIS A 67 -23.58 6.46 14.49
N PHE A 68 -22.96 6.90 15.57
CA PHE A 68 -21.68 7.60 15.64
C PHE A 68 -20.46 6.70 15.34
N PHE A 69 -20.62 5.37 15.28
CA PHE A 69 -19.49 4.45 15.19
C PHE A 69 -19.59 3.34 14.14
N TRP A 70 -20.66 3.29 13.33
CA TRP A 70 -20.91 2.13 12.46
C TRP A 70 -20.97 2.53 10.98
N TRP A 71 -19.82 2.48 10.31
CA TRP A 71 -19.74 2.62 8.85
C TRP A 71 -20.36 1.42 8.17
N LYS A 72 -21.16 1.65 7.12
CA LYS A 72 -21.58 0.58 6.20
C LYS A 72 -20.32 -0.10 5.65
N PRO A 73 -20.13 -1.41 5.88
CA PRO A 73 -19.02 -2.14 5.30
C PRO A 73 -19.03 -2.05 3.78
N SER A 74 -17.85 -1.86 3.19
CA SER A 74 -17.64 -1.81 1.74
C SER A 74 -17.21 -3.18 1.28
N ILE A 75 -17.68 -3.68 0.12
CA ILE A 75 -17.24 -4.97 -0.44
C ILE A 75 -15.71 -5.04 -0.59
N LEU A 76 -15.09 -3.88 -0.85
CA LEU A 76 -13.63 -3.78 -0.92
C LEU A 76 -12.90 -4.13 0.38
N SER A 77 -13.56 -4.21 1.55
CA SER A 77 -12.91 -4.71 2.77
C SER A 77 -12.42 -6.15 2.59
N ALA A 78 -13.04 -6.93 1.69
CA ALA A 78 -12.56 -8.24 1.29
C ALA A 78 -11.16 -8.21 0.64
N PHE A 79 -10.79 -7.07 0.05
CA PHE A 79 -9.47 -6.87 -0.56
C PHE A 79 -8.41 -6.42 0.46
N THR A 80 -8.76 -6.05 1.70
CA THR A 80 -7.75 -5.68 2.72
C THR A 80 -6.82 -6.86 3.02
N ARG A 81 -7.35 -8.09 3.16
CA ARG A 81 -6.52 -9.29 3.37
C ARG A 81 -5.65 -9.59 2.16
N MET A 82 -6.22 -9.46 0.97
CA MET A 82 -5.51 -9.61 -0.30
C MET A 82 -4.39 -8.56 -0.45
N SER A 83 -4.58 -7.33 0.03
CA SER A 83 -3.59 -6.26 -0.10
C SER A 83 -2.28 -6.61 0.62
N GLY A 84 -2.35 -7.11 1.85
CA GLY A 84 -1.17 -7.56 2.61
C GLY A 84 -0.45 -8.74 1.95
N LEU A 85 -1.19 -9.63 1.31
CA LEU A 85 -0.62 -10.74 0.56
C LEU A 85 0.04 -10.30 -0.75
N ILE A 86 -0.51 -9.31 -1.44
CA ILE A 86 0.14 -8.64 -2.57
C ILE A 86 1.41 -7.92 -2.12
N ALA A 87 1.37 -7.26 -0.97
CA ALA A 87 2.54 -6.61 -0.40
C ALA A 87 3.69 -7.59 -0.13
N SER A 88 3.42 -8.86 0.15
CA SER A 88 4.47 -9.87 0.33
C SER A 88 4.89 -10.52 -0.99
N VAL A 89 3.96 -11.14 -1.70
CA VAL A 89 4.26 -11.97 -2.88
C VAL A 89 4.47 -11.14 -4.14
N GLY A 90 3.75 -10.02 -4.29
CA GLY A 90 3.91 -9.12 -5.43
C GLY A 90 5.31 -8.51 -5.49
N ILE A 91 5.91 -8.20 -4.34
CA ILE A 91 7.30 -7.75 -4.28
C ILE A 91 8.25 -8.82 -4.80
N VAL A 92 8.07 -10.08 -4.36
CA VAL A 92 8.87 -11.22 -4.84
C VAL A 92 8.72 -11.40 -6.35
N LEU A 93 7.50 -11.25 -6.88
CA LEU A 93 7.24 -11.31 -8.33
C LEU A 93 7.99 -10.21 -9.08
N GLY A 94 7.94 -8.96 -8.62
CA GLY A 94 8.65 -7.83 -9.23
C GLY A 94 10.16 -8.05 -9.23
N CYS A 95 10.71 -8.45 -8.07
CA CYS A 95 12.14 -8.79 -7.94
C CYS A 95 12.55 -9.93 -8.89
N ALA A 96 11.77 -11.01 -8.92
CA ALA A 96 12.05 -12.19 -9.74
C ALA A 96 11.98 -11.91 -11.25
N MET A 97 11.19 -10.93 -11.68
CA MET A 97 11.14 -10.51 -13.08
C MET A 97 12.29 -9.56 -13.46
N GLY A 98 12.82 -8.77 -12.52
CA GLY A 98 13.82 -7.74 -12.83
C GLY A 98 15.27 -8.15 -12.63
N PHE A 99 15.57 -9.06 -11.69
CA PHE A 99 16.94 -9.24 -11.19
C PHE A 99 17.92 -9.80 -12.25
N ASP A 100 17.47 -10.66 -13.17
CA ASP A 100 18.34 -11.27 -14.19
C ASP A 100 18.14 -10.71 -15.60
N LEU A 101 17.43 -9.59 -15.74
CA LEU A 101 17.04 -9.03 -17.03
C LEU A 101 18.23 -8.58 -17.89
N ILE A 102 19.30 -8.09 -17.25
CA ILE A 102 20.54 -7.62 -17.89
C ILE A 102 21.73 -8.49 -17.48
N SER A 103 21.85 -8.82 -16.19
CA SER A 103 22.98 -9.57 -15.64
C SER A 103 23.15 -10.96 -16.29
N ARG A 104 22.05 -11.61 -16.71
CA ARG A 104 22.11 -12.92 -17.40
C ARG A 104 22.79 -12.83 -18.76
N GLU A 105 22.58 -11.73 -19.48
CA GLU A 105 23.21 -11.50 -20.79
C GLU A 105 24.68 -11.07 -20.65
N LYS A 106 25.00 -10.37 -19.56
CA LYS A 106 26.39 -10.07 -19.17
C LYS A 106 27.17 -11.34 -18.87
N GLU A 107 26.60 -12.19 -18.01
CA GLU A 107 27.20 -13.45 -17.56
C GLU A 107 27.43 -14.43 -18.72
N SER A 108 26.46 -14.53 -19.64
CA SER A 108 26.56 -15.39 -20.84
C SER A 108 27.40 -14.78 -21.98
N LYS A 109 27.91 -13.55 -21.82
CA LYS A 109 28.58 -12.75 -22.86
C LYS A 109 27.78 -12.54 -24.15
N SER A 110 26.48 -12.88 -24.15
CA SER A 110 25.59 -12.70 -25.29
C SER A 110 25.32 -11.22 -25.59
N LEU A 111 25.47 -10.35 -24.59
CA LEU A 111 25.32 -8.91 -24.74
C LEU A 111 26.31 -8.32 -25.76
N LYS A 112 27.54 -8.83 -25.84
CA LYS A 112 28.54 -8.42 -26.84
C LYS A 112 28.12 -8.79 -28.26
N LEU A 113 27.43 -9.91 -28.43
CA LEU A 113 26.94 -10.40 -29.72
C LEU A 113 25.69 -9.64 -30.20
N LEU A 114 24.85 -9.18 -29.27
CA LEU A 114 23.70 -8.33 -29.60
C LEU A 114 24.13 -6.94 -30.05
N LEU A 115 25.14 -6.36 -29.40
CA LEU A 115 25.66 -5.02 -29.72
C LEU A 115 26.60 -4.99 -30.93
N SER A 116 27.00 -6.13 -31.49
CA SER A 116 27.74 -6.18 -32.76
C SER A 116 26.84 -5.99 -33.98
N HIS A 117 25.52 -6.10 -33.81
CA HIS A 117 24.50 -5.75 -34.80
C HIS A 117 24.07 -4.29 -34.61
N PRO A 118 23.48 -3.62 -35.62
CA PRO A 118 23.06 -2.21 -35.55
C PRO A 118 21.81 -2.04 -34.66
N VAL A 119 21.93 -2.34 -33.36
CA VAL A 119 20.91 -2.17 -32.33
C VAL A 119 21.44 -1.21 -31.29
N TYR A 120 20.70 -0.12 -31.04
CA TYR A 120 21.12 0.87 -30.07
C TYR A 120 20.89 0.38 -28.62
N ARG A 121 21.78 0.78 -27.70
CA ARG A 121 21.74 0.34 -26.29
C ARG A 121 20.48 0.79 -25.55
N ASP A 122 19.97 1.97 -25.88
CA ASP A 122 18.71 2.52 -25.37
C ASP A 122 17.50 1.69 -25.81
N GLU A 123 17.50 1.16 -27.04
CA GLU A 123 16.45 0.26 -27.53
C GLU A 123 16.44 -1.09 -26.79
N VAL A 124 17.61 -1.61 -26.41
CA VAL A 124 17.73 -2.87 -25.66
C VAL A 124 17.14 -2.72 -24.26
N ILE A 125 17.57 -1.71 -23.49
CA ILE A 125 17.10 -1.55 -22.11
C ILE A 125 15.60 -1.18 -22.07
N ASN A 126 15.15 -0.28 -22.93
CA ASN A 126 13.74 0.10 -23.00
C ASN A 126 12.88 -1.08 -23.45
N GLY A 127 13.35 -1.86 -24.43
CA GLY A 127 12.64 -3.05 -24.92
C GLY A 127 12.47 -4.10 -23.82
N LYS A 128 13.54 -4.38 -23.08
CA LYS A 128 13.52 -5.31 -21.94
C LYS A 128 12.59 -4.84 -20.83
N ALA A 129 12.69 -3.57 -20.44
CA ALA A 129 11.83 -3.02 -19.41
C ALA A 129 10.35 -3.03 -19.82
N ILE A 130 10.01 -2.60 -21.04
CA ILE A 130 8.63 -2.63 -21.53
C ILE A 130 8.09 -4.07 -21.58
N GLY A 131 8.90 -5.03 -22.02
CA GLY A 131 8.53 -6.45 -22.03
C GLY A 131 8.23 -6.99 -20.63
N GLY A 132 9.07 -6.68 -19.64
CA GLY A 132 8.87 -7.05 -18.24
C GLY A 132 7.65 -6.36 -17.62
N ILE A 133 7.49 -5.04 -17.84
CA ILE A 133 6.34 -4.26 -17.36
C ILE A 133 5.03 -4.81 -17.93
N ALA A 134 5.00 -5.15 -19.22
CA ALA A 134 3.83 -5.76 -19.84
C ALA A 134 3.51 -7.13 -19.24
N ALA A 135 4.52 -7.94 -18.89
CA ALA A 135 4.33 -9.23 -18.24
C ALA A 135 3.75 -9.07 -16.82
N ILE A 136 4.22 -8.08 -16.06
CA ILE A 136 3.66 -7.71 -14.75
C ILE A 136 2.20 -7.27 -14.91
N ALA A 137 1.91 -6.38 -15.86
CA ALA A 137 0.55 -5.90 -16.12
C ALA A 137 -0.40 -7.05 -16.49
N ALA A 138 0.05 -8.00 -17.31
CA ALA A 138 -0.73 -9.19 -17.65
C ALA A 138 -0.97 -10.08 -16.43
N ALA A 139 0.04 -10.33 -15.61
CA ALA A 139 -0.09 -11.09 -14.36
C ALA A 139 -1.09 -10.44 -13.39
N MET A 140 -0.99 -9.13 -13.19
CA MET A 140 -1.93 -8.37 -12.37
C MET A 140 -3.35 -8.37 -12.95
N GLY A 141 -3.49 -8.28 -14.28
CA GLY A 141 -4.78 -8.39 -14.96
C GLY A 141 -5.45 -9.74 -14.70
N VAL A 142 -4.69 -10.85 -14.76
CA VAL A 142 -5.22 -12.19 -14.42
C VAL A 142 -5.70 -12.23 -12.97
N VAL A 143 -4.92 -11.69 -12.03
CA VAL A 143 -5.31 -11.63 -10.61
C VAL A 143 -6.59 -10.84 -10.43
N LEU A 144 -6.72 -9.66 -11.04
CA LEU A 144 -7.95 -8.86 -10.96
C LEU A 144 -9.16 -9.56 -11.56
N ILE A 145 -9.01 -10.21 -12.72
CA ILE A 145 -10.09 -10.97 -13.36
C ILE A 145 -10.54 -12.12 -12.46
N VAL A 146 -9.59 -12.86 -11.87
CA VAL A 146 -9.89 -13.95 -10.93
C VAL A 146 -10.57 -13.42 -9.68
N SER A 147 -10.10 -12.29 -9.12
CA SER A 147 -10.73 -11.65 -7.97
C SER A 147 -12.17 -11.23 -8.28
N PHE A 148 -12.40 -10.60 -9.41
CA PHE A 148 -13.76 -10.23 -9.84
C PHE A 148 -14.66 -11.46 -10.01
N ALA A 149 -14.14 -12.53 -10.62
CA ALA A 149 -14.88 -13.79 -10.76
C ALA A 149 -15.25 -14.41 -9.40
N ILE A 150 -14.36 -14.35 -8.41
CA ILE A 150 -14.64 -14.85 -7.06
C ILE A 150 -15.76 -14.05 -6.40
N LEU A 151 -15.74 -12.73 -6.48
CA LEU A 151 -16.84 -11.90 -5.91
C LEU A 151 -18.20 -12.32 -6.47
N LEU A 152 -18.27 -12.55 -7.79
CA LEU A 152 -19.50 -13.01 -8.44
C LEU A 152 -19.93 -14.41 -7.99
N ILE A 153 -18.98 -15.31 -7.72
CA ILE A 153 -19.29 -16.65 -7.17
C ILE A 153 -19.89 -16.54 -5.76
N PHE A 154 -19.44 -15.58 -4.96
CA PHE A 154 -20.01 -15.27 -3.64
C PHE A 154 -21.34 -14.49 -3.73
N GLY A 155 -21.88 -14.28 -4.93
CA GLY A 155 -23.14 -13.58 -5.14
C GLY A 155 -23.04 -12.07 -4.96
N VAL A 156 -21.82 -11.52 -4.87
CA VAL A 156 -21.63 -10.10 -4.67
C VAL A 156 -21.29 -9.44 -6.01
N VAL A 157 -22.19 -8.58 -6.48
CA VAL A 157 -22.03 -7.84 -7.74
C VAL A 157 -21.62 -6.41 -7.42
N PRO A 158 -20.36 -6.01 -7.73
CA PRO A 158 -19.91 -4.66 -7.46
C PRO A 158 -20.67 -3.63 -8.28
N ASP A 159 -20.98 -2.48 -7.67
CA ASP A 159 -21.50 -1.34 -8.42
C ASP A 159 -20.40 -0.66 -9.28
N PHE A 160 -20.75 0.41 -9.98
CA PHE A 160 -19.78 1.15 -10.82
C PHE A 160 -18.65 1.80 -10.01
N ASP A 161 -18.96 2.36 -8.85
CA ASP A 161 -17.99 3.00 -7.95
C ASP A 161 -17.04 1.96 -7.36
N GLU A 162 -17.59 0.85 -6.86
CA GLU A 162 -16.84 -0.29 -6.34
C GLU A 162 -15.94 -0.90 -7.41
N SER A 163 -16.45 -1.05 -8.64
CA SER A 163 -15.66 -1.53 -9.79
C SER A 163 -14.50 -0.59 -10.12
N ALA A 164 -14.73 0.73 -10.09
CA ALA A 164 -13.68 1.72 -10.30
C ALA A 164 -12.62 1.68 -9.19
N ARG A 165 -13.04 1.50 -7.93
CA ARG A 165 -12.11 1.35 -6.79
C ARG A 165 -11.33 0.03 -6.84
N ILE A 166 -11.93 -1.07 -7.31
CA ILE A 166 -11.22 -2.35 -7.56
C ILE A 166 -10.16 -2.16 -8.64
N LEU A 167 -10.48 -1.43 -9.72
CA LEU A 167 -9.50 -1.12 -10.76
C LEU A 167 -8.37 -0.24 -10.20
N LEU A 168 -8.69 0.78 -9.40
CA LEU A 168 -7.71 1.64 -8.74
C LEU A 168 -6.80 0.84 -7.80
N PHE A 169 -7.37 -0.07 -7.00
CA PHE A 169 -6.62 -1.03 -6.19
C PHE A 169 -5.62 -1.81 -7.06
N GLY A 170 -6.08 -2.34 -8.20
CA GLY A 170 -5.23 -3.05 -9.15
C GLY A 170 -4.08 -2.21 -9.70
N VAL A 171 -4.33 -0.94 -10.02
CA VAL A 171 -3.30 0.01 -10.48
C VAL A 171 -2.26 0.27 -9.38
N ILE A 172 -2.71 0.48 -8.13
CA ILE A 172 -1.82 0.70 -6.98
C ILE A 172 -0.96 -0.55 -6.71
N SER A 173 -1.56 -1.75 -6.77
CA SER A 173 -0.83 -3.02 -6.67
C SER A 173 0.17 -3.20 -7.80
N PHE A 174 -0.18 -2.83 -9.03
CA PHE A 174 0.76 -2.84 -10.16
C PHE A 174 1.95 -1.90 -9.91
N LEU A 175 1.73 -0.69 -9.41
CA LEU A 175 2.79 0.28 -9.10
C LEU A 175 3.76 -0.24 -8.03
N LEU A 176 3.26 -0.97 -7.03
CA LEU A 176 4.11 -1.65 -6.05
C LEU A 176 5.05 -2.65 -6.75
N VAL A 177 4.49 -3.60 -7.51
CA VAL A 177 5.28 -4.63 -8.20
C VAL A 177 6.27 -4.00 -9.17
N PHE A 178 5.83 -2.96 -9.89
CA PHE A 178 6.66 -2.20 -10.81
C PHE A 178 7.82 -1.48 -10.10
N SER A 179 7.61 -0.93 -8.90
CA SER A 179 8.66 -0.30 -8.09
C SER A 179 9.80 -1.28 -7.79
N TYR A 180 9.47 -2.49 -7.31
CA TYR A 180 10.48 -3.51 -7.01
C TYR A 180 11.09 -4.12 -8.27
N PHE A 181 10.34 -4.21 -9.37
CA PHE A 181 10.90 -4.57 -10.68
C PHE A 181 11.95 -3.56 -11.16
N ALA A 182 11.67 -2.25 -11.05
CA ALA A 182 12.62 -1.20 -11.45
C ALA A 182 13.89 -1.22 -10.59
N ILE A 183 13.75 -1.44 -9.27
CA ILE A 183 14.88 -1.61 -8.36
C ILE A 183 15.71 -2.85 -8.76
N ALA A 184 15.06 -3.98 -9.01
CA ALA A 184 15.73 -5.22 -9.40
C ALA A 184 16.42 -5.09 -10.77
N LEU A 185 15.80 -4.40 -11.72
CA LEU A 185 16.41 -4.07 -13.02
C LEU A 185 17.65 -3.20 -12.83
N PHE A 186 17.59 -2.17 -11.99
CA PHE A 186 18.77 -1.36 -11.67
C PHE A 186 19.90 -2.21 -11.09
N MET A 187 19.60 -3.07 -10.10
CA MET A 187 20.60 -3.97 -9.53
C MET A 187 21.16 -4.97 -10.56
N SER A 188 20.33 -5.42 -11.52
CA SER A 188 20.75 -6.23 -12.66
C SER A 188 21.74 -5.50 -13.58
N THR A 189 21.60 -4.18 -13.75
CA THR A 189 22.59 -3.38 -14.50
C THR A 189 23.88 -3.17 -13.73
N VAL A 190 23.85 -3.14 -12.39
CA VAL A 190 25.04 -2.94 -11.56
C VAL A 190 25.85 -4.25 -11.43
N ALA A 191 25.17 -5.38 -11.34
CA ALA A 191 25.81 -6.68 -11.13
C ALA A 191 26.45 -7.25 -12.40
N GLU A 192 27.56 -7.96 -12.21
CA GLU A 192 28.26 -8.68 -13.28
C GLU A 192 27.69 -10.10 -13.52
N SER A 193 27.04 -10.67 -12.51
CA SER A 193 26.44 -12.02 -12.55
C SER A 193 25.01 -12.00 -12.02
N SER A 194 24.20 -12.97 -12.44
CA SER A 194 22.80 -13.08 -12.01
C SER A 194 22.65 -13.36 -10.51
N SER A 195 23.62 -14.10 -9.94
CA SER A 195 23.67 -14.35 -8.50
C SER A 195 23.91 -13.07 -7.69
N ASN A 196 24.85 -12.21 -8.13
CA ASN A 196 25.11 -10.94 -7.44
C ASN A 196 23.92 -9.98 -7.58
N ALA A 197 23.27 -9.94 -8.75
CA ALA A 197 22.07 -9.15 -8.97
C ALA A 197 20.95 -9.53 -8.00
N LEU A 198 20.75 -10.83 -7.79
CA LEU A 198 19.76 -11.35 -6.84
C LEU A 198 20.09 -10.93 -5.41
N ILE A 199 21.34 -11.06 -4.97
CA ILE A 199 21.77 -10.68 -3.62
C ILE A 199 21.56 -9.19 -3.38
N TYR A 200 21.98 -8.32 -4.31
CA TYR A 200 21.78 -6.88 -4.19
C TYR A 200 20.30 -6.50 -4.15
N THR A 201 19.49 -7.13 -4.99
CA THR A 201 18.03 -6.96 -5.01
C THR A 201 17.40 -7.38 -3.68
N LEU A 202 17.87 -8.48 -3.07
CA LEU A 202 17.37 -8.95 -1.79
C LEU A 202 17.76 -8.02 -0.64
N ILE A 203 19.00 -7.50 -0.63
CA ILE A 203 19.46 -6.55 0.40
C ILE A 203 18.63 -5.27 0.35
N ILE A 204 18.45 -4.68 -0.83
CA ILE A 204 17.65 -3.45 -0.96
C ILE A 204 16.18 -3.70 -0.63
N PHE A 205 15.64 -4.87 -0.98
CA PHE A 205 14.31 -5.30 -0.57
C PHE A 205 14.17 -5.31 0.97
N ILE A 206 15.10 -5.93 1.69
CA ILE A 206 15.06 -5.98 3.16
C ILE A 206 15.15 -4.57 3.74
N ILE A 207 16.02 -3.73 3.20
CA ILE A 207 16.16 -2.34 3.67
C ILE A 207 14.84 -1.57 3.50
N LEU A 208 14.26 -1.57 2.30
CA LEU A 208 13.09 -0.74 1.99
C LEU A 208 11.77 -1.30 2.54
N SER A 209 11.61 -2.63 2.56
CA SER A 209 10.35 -3.26 2.98
C SER A 209 10.30 -3.59 4.47
N VAL A 210 11.46 -3.79 5.11
CA VAL A 210 11.54 -4.25 6.50
C VAL A 210 12.21 -3.21 7.39
N LEU A 211 13.44 -2.80 7.08
CA LEU A 211 14.20 -1.94 7.99
C LEU A 211 13.65 -0.52 8.06
N VAL A 212 13.34 0.10 6.91
CA VAL A 212 12.78 1.46 6.86
C VAL A 212 11.48 1.55 7.66
N PRO A 213 10.47 0.69 7.43
CA PRO A 213 9.27 0.69 8.26
C PRO A 213 9.54 0.36 9.73
N ALA A 214 10.44 -0.58 10.02
CA ALA A 214 10.77 -0.95 11.40
C ALA A 214 11.34 0.24 12.18
N VAL A 215 12.22 1.03 11.57
CA VAL A 215 12.76 2.26 12.15
C VAL A 215 11.65 3.27 12.40
N ALA A 216 10.72 3.42 11.43
CA ALA A 216 9.61 4.35 11.54
C ALA A 216 8.63 3.98 12.68
N THR A 217 8.44 2.70 13.00
CA THR A 217 7.47 2.25 14.01
C THR A 217 8.06 1.91 15.38
N ASN A 218 9.38 1.78 15.49
CA ASN A 218 10.01 1.35 16.74
C ASN A 218 9.89 2.42 17.83
N GLN A 219 9.26 2.08 18.96
CA GLN A 219 9.01 3.03 20.05
C GLN A 219 10.28 3.62 20.65
N THR A 220 11.35 2.83 20.78
CA THR A 220 12.63 3.30 21.33
C THR A 220 13.28 4.31 20.40
N VAL A 221 13.31 4.02 19.10
CA VAL A 221 13.84 4.94 18.09
C VAL A 221 13.02 6.22 18.05
N GLN A 222 11.69 6.11 18.06
CA GLN A 222 10.79 7.25 18.07
C GLN A 222 10.97 8.13 19.32
N LYS A 223 11.09 7.53 20.51
CA LYS A 223 11.35 8.28 21.76
C LYS A 223 12.66 9.09 21.67
N THR A 224 13.72 8.50 21.13
CA THR A 224 15.02 9.18 20.97
C THR A 224 14.96 10.33 19.97
N ILE A 225 14.20 10.20 18.88
CA ILE A 225 14.11 11.22 17.83
C ILE A 225 13.13 12.34 18.18
N ILE A 226 11.96 11.98 18.74
CA ILE A 226 10.82 12.88 18.89
C ILE A 226 10.76 13.47 20.31
N GLY A 227 11.10 12.66 21.32
CA GLY A 227 10.96 12.99 22.75
C GLY A 227 9.99 12.05 23.46
N GLU A 228 9.77 12.31 24.74
CA GLU A 228 8.77 11.59 25.54
C GLU A 228 7.36 12.04 25.19
N ARG A 229 6.39 11.13 25.37
CA ARG A 229 4.99 11.43 25.14
C ARG A 229 4.46 12.25 26.33
N PRO A 230 3.71 13.34 26.11
CA PRO A 230 3.06 14.09 27.18
C PRO A 230 2.19 13.17 28.06
N GLU A 231 2.25 13.36 29.37
CA GLU A 231 1.45 12.60 30.34
C GLU A 231 0.08 13.27 30.56
N PRO A 232 -1.02 12.51 30.57
CA PRO A 232 -2.34 13.09 30.81
C PRO A 232 -2.44 13.62 32.25
N PRO A 233 -3.20 14.71 32.49
CA PRO A 233 -3.45 15.21 33.84
C PRO A 233 -4.09 14.14 34.74
N GLU A 234 -3.71 14.08 36.02
CA GLU A 234 -4.31 13.16 36.98
C GLU A 234 -5.81 13.46 37.14
N ILE A 235 -6.65 12.49 36.79
CA ILE A 235 -8.09 12.57 37.06
C ILE A 235 -8.28 12.23 38.53
N SER A 236 -8.70 13.20 39.35
CA SER A 236 -9.14 12.92 40.71
C SER A 236 -10.32 11.94 40.60
N SER A 237 -10.15 10.71 41.08
CA SER A 237 -11.22 9.72 41.07
C SER A 237 -12.44 10.28 41.80
N ILE A 238 -13.53 10.51 41.09
CA ILE A 238 -14.83 10.72 41.73
C ILE A 238 -15.16 9.40 42.41
N ASP A 239 -15.26 9.41 43.74
CA ASP A 239 -15.79 8.29 44.53
C ASP A 239 -17.15 7.89 43.94
N ALA A 240 -17.19 6.78 43.20
CA ALA A 240 -18.45 6.23 42.72
C ALA A 240 -19.23 5.71 43.94
N PRO A 241 -20.43 6.23 44.26
CA PRO A 241 -21.22 5.64 45.31
C PRO A 241 -21.68 4.25 44.86
N ALA A 242 -21.73 3.33 45.82
CA ALA A 242 -22.16 1.94 45.64
C ALA A 242 -23.50 1.83 44.85
N PRO A 243 -23.81 0.67 44.23
CA PRO A 243 -24.77 0.51 43.12
C PRO A 243 -26.26 0.83 43.40
N HIS A 244 -26.59 1.41 44.55
CA HIS A 244 -27.95 1.62 45.01
C HIS A 244 -28.16 3.06 45.50
N SER A 245 -28.04 4.05 44.61
CA SER A 245 -28.85 5.27 44.73
C SER A 245 -29.01 5.93 43.36
N ILE A 246 -30.25 5.94 42.87
CA ILE A 246 -30.64 6.79 41.74
C ILE A 246 -30.75 8.20 42.32
N MET A 247 -29.64 8.92 42.35
CA MET A 247 -29.64 10.37 42.50
C MET A 247 -29.09 10.94 41.19
N VAL A 248 -29.99 11.48 40.36
CA VAL A 248 -29.61 12.32 39.23
C VAL A 248 -28.98 13.58 39.81
N ARG A 249 -27.66 13.59 39.94
CA ARG A 249 -26.91 14.81 40.23
C ARG A 249 -26.78 15.58 38.90
N PRO A 250 -27.02 16.90 38.87
CA PRO A 250 -26.61 17.70 37.73
C PRO A 250 -25.12 17.45 37.51
N MET A 251 -24.72 17.27 36.25
CA MET A 251 -23.32 17.18 35.87
C MET A 251 -22.61 18.46 36.33
N GLU A 252 -21.96 18.42 37.48
CA GLU A 252 -21.08 19.50 37.92
C GLU A 252 -19.98 19.59 36.87
N THR A 253 -19.93 20.71 36.17
CA THR A 253 -18.89 21.03 35.19
C THR A 253 -17.52 20.80 35.82
N PRO A 254 -16.60 20.12 35.12
CA PRO A 254 -15.28 19.80 35.66
C PRO A 254 -14.57 21.03 36.20
N ASN A 255 -13.86 20.83 37.31
CA ASN A 255 -13.05 21.80 38.04
C ASN A 255 -12.25 22.69 37.06
N ILE A 256 -12.20 24.02 37.25
CA ILE A 256 -11.63 24.95 36.25
C ILE A 256 -10.12 24.70 35.99
N GLU A 257 -9.37 24.18 36.98
CA GLU A 257 -7.98 23.69 36.80
C GLU A 257 -7.90 22.47 35.85
N SER A 258 -8.94 21.64 35.81
CA SER A 258 -9.06 20.52 34.87
C SER A 258 -9.45 20.96 33.45
N ASN A 259 -9.65 22.24 33.19
CA ASN A 259 -9.86 22.73 31.82
C ASN A 259 -8.60 23.38 31.25
N GLU A 260 -7.78 24.04 32.09
CA GLU A 260 -6.51 24.63 31.66
C GLU A 260 -5.41 23.57 31.50
N ALA A 261 -5.22 22.69 32.49
CA ALA A 261 -4.24 21.60 32.39
C ALA A 261 -4.54 20.61 31.25
N TRP A 262 -5.82 20.41 30.92
CA TRP A 262 -6.23 19.59 29.78
C TRP A 262 -6.00 20.29 28.45
N LYS A 263 -6.19 21.61 28.37
CA LYS A 263 -5.83 22.39 27.17
C LYS A 263 -4.33 22.39 26.90
N ASP A 264 -3.52 22.58 27.94
CA ASP A 264 -2.06 22.52 27.82
C ASP A 264 -1.61 21.12 27.36
N TYR A 265 -2.18 20.06 27.96
CA TYR A 265 -1.95 18.69 27.53
C TYR A 265 -2.37 18.44 26.07
N GLU A 266 -3.52 18.93 25.65
CA GLU A 266 -4.02 18.81 24.27
C GLU A 266 -3.08 19.51 23.28
N GLU A 267 -2.60 20.72 23.60
CA GLU A 267 -1.67 21.48 22.76
C GLU A 267 -0.31 20.77 22.65
N GLU A 268 0.27 20.34 23.78
CA GLU A 268 1.52 19.58 23.80
C GLU A 268 1.41 18.24 23.06
N SER A 269 0.31 17.52 23.28
CA SER A 269 0.01 16.24 22.62
C SER A 269 -0.13 16.44 21.11
N ARG A 270 -0.83 17.49 20.67
CA ARG A 270 -0.98 17.82 19.25
C ARG A 270 0.38 18.10 18.59
N ALA A 271 1.19 18.97 19.19
CA ALA A 271 2.52 19.28 18.69
C ALA A 271 3.42 18.03 18.62
N TYR A 272 3.34 17.15 19.63
CA TYR A 272 4.04 15.88 19.66
C TYR A 272 3.60 14.94 18.52
N TRP A 273 2.29 14.77 18.32
CA TRP A 273 1.74 13.88 17.30
C TRP A 273 1.99 14.40 15.87
N GLU A 274 1.89 15.70 15.65
CA GLU A 274 2.25 16.35 14.37
C GLU A 274 3.71 16.09 14.02
N LYS A 275 4.62 16.36 14.98
CA LYS A 275 6.06 16.09 14.80
C LYS A 275 6.32 14.61 14.52
N ARG A 276 5.68 13.72 15.27
CA ARG A 276 5.82 12.26 15.10
C ARG A 276 5.32 11.79 13.75
N ARG A 277 4.15 12.29 13.32
CA ARG A 277 3.54 11.98 12.01
C ARG A 277 4.48 12.42 10.89
N ALA A 278 4.95 13.67 10.91
CA ALA A 278 5.87 14.21 9.90
C ALA A 278 7.17 13.38 9.77
N VAL A 279 7.79 12.99 10.89
CA VAL A 279 9.00 12.14 10.89
C VAL A 279 8.68 10.75 10.33
N THR A 280 7.59 10.14 10.80
CA THR A 280 7.19 8.78 10.41
C THR A 280 6.85 8.71 8.93
N ASP A 281 6.10 9.68 8.41
CA ASP A 281 5.68 9.72 7.01
C ASP A 281 6.85 9.99 6.08
N THR A 282 7.77 10.89 6.46
CA THR A 282 9.00 11.13 5.69
C THR A 282 9.85 9.87 5.55
N VAL A 283 10.00 9.10 6.64
CA VAL A 283 10.75 7.83 6.60
C VAL A 283 10.00 6.77 5.79
N ASN A 284 8.69 6.63 6.00
CA ASN A 284 7.87 5.66 5.29
C ASN A 284 7.74 5.95 3.79
N LEU A 285 7.90 7.21 3.36
CA LEU A 285 7.88 7.61 1.96
C LEU A 285 8.91 6.84 1.12
N LEU A 286 10.04 6.45 1.73
CA LEU A 286 11.08 5.66 1.09
C LEU A 286 10.70 4.18 0.90
N SER A 287 9.63 3.71 1.54
CA SER A 287 9.17 2.32 1.50
C SER A 287 7.97 2.18 0.55
N PRO A 288 8.16 1.66 -0.68
CA PRO A 288 7.04 1.45 -1.61
C PRO A 288 5.95 0.57 -1.02
N SER A 289 6.31 -0.40 -0.17
CA SER A 289 5.35 -1.26 0.53
C SER A 289 4.47 -0.49 1.52
N LYS A 290 5.00 0.53 2.22
CA LYS A 290 4.20 1.35 3.14
C LYS A 290 3.29 2.33 2.40
N ASN A 291 3.80 2.96 1.35
CA ASN A 291 3.00 3.81 0.48
C ASN A 291 1.84 3.01 -0.14
N TYR A 292 2.11 1.79 -0.60
CA TYR A 292 1.10 0.86 -1.10
C TYR A 292 0.05 0.47 -0.03
N GLU A 293 0.49 0.15 1.18
CA GLU A 293 -0.40 -0.25 2.28
C GLU A 293 -1.35 0.89 2.66
N GLN A 294 -0.84 2.12 2.82
CA GLN A 294 -1.67 3.28 3.14
C GLN A 294 -2.70 3.56 2.04
N MET A 295 -2.27 3.55 0.77
CA MET A 295 -3.16 3.79 -0.36
C MET A 295 -4.21 2.70 -0.52
N THR A 296 -3.82 1.43 -0.47
CA THR A 296 -4.80 0.34 -0.62
C THR A 296 -5.78 0.30 0.54
N ARG A 297 -5.34 0.58 1.77
CA ARG A 297 -6.23 0.66 2.91
C ARG A 297 -7.24 1.80 2.79
N ALA A 298 -6.82 2.98 2.32
CA ALA A 298 -7.76 4.07 2.03
C ALA A 298 -8.77 3.67 0.94
N VAL A 299 -8.31 2.97 -0.09
CA VAL A 299 -9.17 2.47 -1.18
C VAL A 299 -10.13 1.37 -0.71
N THR A 300 -9.73 0.49 0.22
CA THR A 300 -10.56 -0.63 0.65
C THR A 300 -11.48 -0.32 1.82
N GLU A 301 -11.04 0.53 2.76
CA GLU A 301 -11.72 0.84 4.02
C GLU A 301 -12.14 2.32 4.07
N PRO A 302 -13.43 2.64 3.82
CA PRO A 302 -13.94 4.00 3.93
C PRO A 302 -13.68 4.64 5.30
N GLY A 303 -13.82 3.87 6.39
CA GLY A 303 -13.57 4.37 7.75
C GLY A 303 -12.12 4.80 7.97
N TYR A 304 -11.16 4.08 7.39
CA TYR A 304 -9.76 4.49 7.46
C TYR A 304 -9.49 5.78 6.69
N ALA A 305 -10.07 5.93 5.49
CA ALA A 305 -9.95 7.17 4.74
C ALA A 305 -10.54 8.37 5.50
N VAL A 306 -11.70 8.23 6.15
CA VAL A 306 -12.25 9.34 6.96
C VAL A 306 -11.36 9.65 8.17
N SER A 307 -10.76 8.63 8.82
CA SER A 307 -9.82 8.86 9.93
C SER A 307 -8.54 9.60 9.53
N MET A 308 -8.21 9.68 8.24
CA MET A 308 -7.10 10.53 7.78
C MET A 308 -7.46 12.01 7.77
N LEU A 309 -8.75 12.36 7.69
CA LEU A 309 -9.22 13.74 7.66
C LEU A 309 -9.45 14.32 9.06
N SER A 310 -9.49 13.47 10.09
CA SER A 310 -9.62 13.92 11.47
C SER A 310 -8.26 14.38 12.01
N ASP A 311 -8.11 15.70 12.19
CA ASP A 311 -6.93 16.30 12.81
C ASP A 311 -6.85 16.06 14.32
N ASP A 312 -7.98 15.76 14.96
CA ASP A 312 -8.11 15.62 16.41
C ASP A 312 -8.43 14.16 16.82
N PRO A 313 -7.57 13.51 17.64
CA PRO A 313 -7.88 12.20 18.21
C PRO A 313 -9.05 12.21 19.21
N TYR A 314 -9.48 13.40 19.67
CA TYR A 314 -10.45 13.59 20.75
C TYR A 314 -11.76 14.23 20.27
N THR A 315 -11.77 14.99 19.17
CA THR A 315 -12.99 15.47 18.51
C THR A 315 -13.27 14.68 17.25
N SER A 316 -14.44 14.05 17.22
CA SER A 316 -14.86 13.08 16.19
C SER A 316 -16.05 13.61 15.40
N ASP A 317 -16.05 14.90 15.11
CA ASP A 317 -17.05 15.50 14.23
C ASP A 317 -16.74 15.10 12.79
N ARG A 318 -17.46 14.08 12.32
CA ARG A 318 -17.52 13.78 10.89
C ARG A 318 -18.14 14.99 10.19
N PRO A 319 -17.53 15.52 9.11
CA PRO A 319 -18.19 16.52 8.29
C PRO A 319 -19.51 15.95 7.76
N GLU A 320 -20.64 16.60 8.06
CA GLU A 320 -21.98 16.12 7.70
C GLU A 320 -22.12 15.88 6.18
N ASP A 321 -21.38 16.63 5.37
CA ASP A 321 -21.39 16.57 3.91
C ASP A 321 -20.50 15.46 3.32
N LEU A 322 -19.75 14.71 4.13
CA LEU A 322 -18.86 13.67 3.60
C LEU A 322 -19.68 12.42 3.19
N PRO A 323 -19.47 11.84 1.99
CA PRO A 323 -20.11 10.58 1.60
C PRO A 323 -19.75 9.43 2.56
N GLN A 324 -20.65 8.47 2.79
CA GLN A 324 -20.39 7.31 3.67
C GLN A 324 -19.44 6.28 3.04
N SER A 325 -19.40 6.18 1.72
CA SER A 325 -18.50 5.32 0.96
C SER A 325 -18.24 5.88 -0.43
N GLY A 326 -17.28 5.28 -1.13
CA GLY A 326 -17.06 5.46 -2.56
C GLY A 326 -15.95 6.44 -2.96
N LEU A 327 -15.83 6.72 -4.25
CA LEU A 327 -14.80 7.57 -4.86
C LEU A 327 -14.79 8.99 -4.26
N GLY A 328 -15.94 9.50 -3.82
CA GLY A 328 -16.05 10.82 -3.20
C GLY A 328 -15.16 10.98 -1.95
N ILE A 329 -15.07 9.94 -1.12
CA ILE A 329 -14.17 9.95 0.04
C ILE A 329 -12.71 9.96 -0.41
N LEU A 330 -12.37 9.14 -1.41
CA LEU A 330 -11.00 9.07 -1.92
C LEU A 330 -10.52 10.40 -2.50
N MET A 331 -11.42 11.14 -3.14
CA MET A 331 -11.14 12.49 -3.62
C MET A 331 -10.93 13.48 -2.47
N ALA A 332 -11.61 13.31 -1.33
CA ALA A 332 -11.41 14.14 -0.14
C ALA A 332 -10.04 13.90 0.51
N VAL A 333 -9.57 12.65 0.58
CA VAL A 333 -8.22 12.30 1.12
C VAL A 333 -7.09 12.35 0.09
N ILE A 334 -7.33 12.83 -1.13
CA ILE A 334 -6.29 12.82 -2.16
C ILE A 334 -5.07 13.69 -1.77
N GLY A 335 -5.29 14.75 -0.98
CA GLY A 335 -4.23 15.60 -0.43
C GLY A 335 -3.32 14.84 0.53
N GLU A 336 -3.91 14.10 1.47
CA GLU A 336 -3.19 13.25 2.43
C GLU A 336 -2.42 12.12 1.73
N LEU A 337 -3.00 11.57 0.67
CA LEU A 337 -2.40 10.48 -0.11
C LEU A 337 -1.41 10.96 -1.18
N ALA A 338 -1.30 12.26 -1.44
CA ALA A 338 -0.52 12.81 -2.54
C ALA A 338 0.95 12.38 -2.48
N GLN A 339 1.55 12.40 -1.29
CA GLN A 339 2.94 12.00 -1.10
C GLN A 339 3.15 10.52 -1.42
N CYS A 340 2.24 9.64 -0.97
CA CYS A 340 2.29 8.21 -1.26
C CYS A 340 2.17 7.93 -2.76
N ILE A 341 1.25 8.62 -3.45
CA ILE A 341 1.07 8.52 -4.91
C ILE A 341 2.35 8.93 -5.63
N ILE A 342 2.89 10.10 -5.27
CA ILE A 342 4.12 10.63 -5.87
C ILE A 342 5.26 9.65 -5.65
N ALA A 343 5.44 9.12 -4.43
CA ALA A 343 6.50 8.18 -4.12
C ALA A 343 6.40 6.89 -4.95
N LEU A 344 5.20 6.31 -5.08
CA LEU A 344 5.00 5.09 -5.88
C LEU A 344 5.22 5.28 -7.39
N ILE A 345 5.12 6.52 -7.89
CA ILE A 345 5.40 6.84 -9.30
C ILE A 345 6.88 7.22 -9.50
N VAL A 346 7.40 8.08 -8.63
CA VAL A 346 8.77 8.62 -8.73
C VAL A 346 9.80 7.53 -8.47
N MET A 347 9.58 6.63 -7.51
CA MET A 347 10.56 5.61 -7.16
C MET A 347 10.90 4.68 -8.35
N PRO A 348 9.94 4.03 -9.04
CA PRO A 348 10.26 3.25 -10.22
C PRO A 348 10.89 4.10 -11.33
N ALA A 349 10.45 5.35 -11.52
CA ALA A 349 11.01 6.24 -12.54
C ALA A 349 12.50 6.57 -12.27
N VAL A 350 12.86 6.83 -11.01
CA VAL A 350 14.24 7.10 -10.59
C VAL A 350 15.12 5.86 -10.81
N PHE A 351 14.71 4.69 -10.32
CA PHE A 351 15.50 3.47 -10.49
C PHE A 351 15.63 3.05 -11.95
N PHE A 352 14.57 3.24 -12.75
CA PHE A 352 14.62 3.03 -14.18
C PHE A 352 15.60 3.99 -14.87
N GLY A 353 15.56 5.28 -14.52
CA GLY A 353 16.50 6.28 -15.02
C GLY A 353 17.95 5.95 -14.64
N LEU A 354 18.19 5.50 -13.41
CA LEU A 354 19.51 5.06 -12.96
C LEU A 354 20.00 3.84 -13.73
N ALA A 355 19.12 2.85 -13.97
CA ALA A 355 19.43 1.68 -14.78
C ALA A 355 19.81 2.08 -16.21
N TRP A 356 19.05 3.01 -16.80
CA TRP A 356 19.30 3.55 -18.13
C TRP A 356 20.65 4.26 -18.22
N VAL A 357 20.92 5.20 -17.31
CA VAL A 357 22.19 5.95 -17.29
C VAL A 357 23.38 5.01 -17.12
N ARG A 358 23.27 4.02 -16.22
CA ARG A 358 24.34 3.07 -15.94
C ARG A 358 24.64 2.18 -17.14
N PHE A 359 23.61 1.63 -17.76
CA PHE A 359 23.73 0.76 -18.92
C PHE A 359 24.24 1.51 -20.16
N ALA A 360 23.79 2.75 -20.36
CA ALA A 360 24.26 3.59 -21.46
C ALA A 360 25.78 3.88 -21.38
N ARG A 361 26.29 4.11 -20.16
CA ARG A 361 27.71 4.42 -19.88
C ARG A 361 28.63 3.21 -19.81
N GLU A 362 28.09 1.99 -19.81
CA GLU A 362 28.91 0.79 -19.64
C GLU A 362 29.70 0.48 -20.91
N ASP A 363 31.03 0.46 -20.81
CA ASP A 363 31.90 0.20 -21.96
C ASP A 363 32.00 -1.31 -22.21
N ILE A 364 31.09 -1.83 -23.02
CA ILE A 364 31.03 -3.24 -23.39
C ILE A 364 32.00 -3.44 -24.56
N ARG A 365 33.30 -3.38 -24.29
CA ARG A 365 34.37 -3.85 -25.19
C ARG A 365 34.76 -5.28 -24.85
#